data_AF-A0A8T4DQY2-F1
#
_entry.id   AF-A0A8T4DQY2-F1
#
_cell.length_a   1.000
_cell.length_b   1.000
_cell.length_c   1.000
_cell.angle_alpha   90.00
_cell.angle_beta   90.00
_cell.angle_gamma   90.00
#
_symmetry.space_group_name_H-M   'P 1'
#
loop_
_entity.id
_entity.type
_entity.pdbx_description
1 polymer ?
#
loop_
_entity_poly.entity_id
_entity_poly.type
_entity_poly.pdbx_seq_one_letter_code
_entity_poly.pdbx_strand_id
1 'polypeptide(L)'
;MSFSSIIENISDGDIEGIYDAIKGRIPLTSGLGLLEEIKGTMYLLRSQFLAVNDDPTMHRNFVSLYKNAEGQISALEGHFRQKVESGMQIGGEDAALKTMANLHLLINGLRSLCQTIDKGK
;
A
#
# COMPACT_ATOMS: atom_id res chain seq x y z
N MET A 1 -20.23 -4.38 4.47
CA MET A 1 -18.88 -3.87 4.75
C MET A 1 -18.62 -2.73 3.77
N SER A 2 -18.20 -1.56 4.23
CA SER A 2 -17.95 -0.40 3.36
C SER A 2 -16.51 -0.43 2.82
N PHE A 3 -16.25 0.19 1.67
CA PHE A 3 -14.89 0.21 1.12
C PHE A 3 -13.91 0.97 2.01
N SER A 4 -14.37 2.08 2.61
CA SER A 4 -13.66 2.88 3.60
C SER A 4 -13.18 2.03 4.78
N SER A 5 -14.06 1.18 5.34
CA SER A 5 -13.70 0.32 6.47
C SER A 5 -12.60 -0.69 6.15
N ILE A 6 -12.50 -1.14 4.89
CA ILE A 6 -11.45 -2.08 4.48
C ILE A 6 -10.11 -1.37 4.41
N ILE A 7 -10.06 -0.22 3.74
CA ILE A 7 -8.80 0.51 3.53
C ILE A 7 -8.30 1.20 4.80
N GLU A 8 -9.17 1.45 5.78
CA GLU A 8 -8.79 1.90 7.13
C GLU A 8 -8.02 0.84 7.93
N ASN A 9 -8.05 -0.44 7.53
CA ASN A 9 -7.17 -1.46 8.11
C ASN A 9 -5.69 -1.26 7.75
N ILE A 10 -5.39 -0.43 6.73
CA ILE A 10 -4.04 0.10 6.58
C ILE A 10 -3.98 1.33 7.49
N SER A 11 -3.32 1.18 8.63
CA SER A 11 -3.15 2.26 9.60
C SER A 11 -1.99 3.17 9.22
N ASP A 12 -1.98 4.39 9.76
CA ASP A 12 -0.82 5.28 9.59
C ASP A 12 0.42 4.71 10.30
N GLY A 13 0.23 3.87 11.33
CA GLY A 13 1.31 3.13 11.98
C GLY A 13 2.00 2.11 11.06
N ASP A 14 1.25 1.46 10.16
CA ASP A 14 1.82 0.52 9.18
C ASP A 14 2.68 1.27 8.15
N ILE A 15 2.20 2.44 7.73
CA ILE A 15 2.92 3.34 6.83
C ILE A 15 4.21 3.84 7.49
N GLU A 16 4.12 4.34 8.72
CA GLU A 16 5.27 4.80 9.51
C GLU A 16 6.28 3.68 9.76
N GLY A 17 5.80 2.48 10.09
CA GLY A 17 6.65 1.30 10.29
C GLY A 17 7.47 0.93 9.05
N ILE A 18 6.90 1.04 7.84
CA ILE A 18 7.66 0.81 6.60
C ILE A 18 8.71 1.91 6.39
N TYR A 19 8.39 3.18 6.67
CA TYR A 19 9.40 4.24 6.63
C TYR A 19 10.54 4.00 7.62
N ASP A 20 10.21 3.52 8.82
CA ASP A 20 11.19 3.21 9.85
C ASP A 20 12.07 2.02 9.45
N ALA A 21 11.52 1.02 8.74
CA ALA A 21 12.29 -0.07 8.17
C ALA A 21 13.27 0.43 7.10
N ILE A 22 12.83 1.32 6.19
CA ILE A 22 13.71 1.94 5.17
C ILE A 22 14.81 2.79 5.82
N LYS A 23 14.51 3.46 6.93
CA LYS A 23 15.48 4.27 7.67
C LYS A 23 16.39 3.45 8.59
N GLY A 24 16.23 2.13 8.64
CA GLY A 24 17.01 1.24 9.51
C GLY A 24 16.70 1.40 11.00
N ARG A 25 15.55 1.97 11.36
CA ARG A 25 15.10 2.14 12.75
C ARG A 25 14.47 0.87 13.31
N ILE A 26 13.90 0.04 12.45
CA ILE A 26 13.38 -1.29 12.77
C ILE A 26 13.91 -2.33 11.77
N PRO A 27 13.84 -3.64 12.10
CA PRO A 27 14.27 -4.70 11.19
C PRO A 27 13.49 -4.71 9.87
N LEU A 28 14.18 -5.06 8.77
CA LEU A 28 13.57 -5.20 7.44
C LEU A 28 12.51 -6.29 7.38
N THR A 29 12.65 -7.33 8.20
CA THR A 29 11.65 -8.39 8.33
C THR A 29 10.33 -7.87 8.89
N SER A 30 10.37 -6.89 9.80
CA SER A 30 9.18 -6.17 10.27
C SER A 30 8.56 -5.34 9.14
N GLY A 31 9.38 -4.63 8.37
CA GLY A 31 8.91 -3.90 7.18
C GLY A 31 8.27 -4.81 6.12
N LEU A 32 8.80 -6.01 5.91
CA LEU A 32 8.21 -7.03 5.02
C LEU A 32 6.84 -7.49 5.54
N GLY A 33 6.70 -7.76 6.83
CA GLY A 33 5.41 -8.12 7.43
C GLY A 33 4.34 -7.05 7.21
N LEU A 34 4.70 -5.78 7.44
CA LEU A 34 3.79 -4.65 7.19
C LEU A 34 3.39 -4.53 5.71
N LEU A 35 4.32 -4.74 4.77
CA LEU A 35 3.99 -4.78 3.35
C LEU A 35 3.04 -5.92 2.99
N GLU A 36 3.21 -7.10 3.59
CA GLU A 36 2.31 -8.24 3.40
C GLU A 36 0.90 -7.96 3.93
N GLU A 37 0.77 -7.29 5.08
CA GLU A 37 -0.52 -6.85 5.64
C GLU A 37 -1.22 -5.81 4.74
N ILE A 38 -0.48 -4.81 4.25
CA ILE A 38 -1.00 -3.82 3.30
C ILE A 38 -1.47 -4.51 2.02
N LYS A 39 -0.69 -5.45 1.49
CA LYS A 39 -1.00 -6.21 0.28
C LYS A 39 -2.28 -7.05 0.45
N GLY A 40 -2.44 -7.69 1.61
CA GLY A 40 -3.66 -8.43 1.97
C GLY A 40 -4.90 -7.53 2.00
N THR A 41 -4.80 -6.36 2.65
CA THR A 41 -5.87 -5.37 2.70
C THR A 41 -6.23 -4.85 1.30
N MET A 42 -5.22 -4.54 0.49
CA MET A 42 -5.41 -4.13 -0.90
C MET A 42 -6.12 -5.21 -1.72
N TYR A 43 -5.70 -6.47 -1.61
CA TYR A 43 -6.33 -7.57 -2.33
C TYR A 43 -7.83 -7.69 -1.99
N LEU A 44 -8.16 -7.64 -0.69
CA LEU A 44 -9.54 -7.66 -0.23
C LEU A 44 -10.34 -6.48 -0.79
N LEU A 45 -9.77 -5.27 -0.75
CA LEU A 45 -10.40 -4.07 -1.27
C LEU A 45 -10.73 -4.21 -2.76
N ARG A 46 -9.77 -4.69 -3.57
CA ARG A 46 -9.98 -4.92 -5.01
C ARG A 46 -11.05 -5.96 -5.27
N SER A 47 -11.02 -7.08 -4.54
CA SER A 47 -12.02 -8.14 -4.69
C SER A 47 -13.43 -7.61 -4.44
N GLN A 48 -13.63 -6.85 -3.36
CA GLN A 48 -14.93 -6.26 -3.07
C GLN A 48 -15.30 -5.18 -4.10
N PHE A 49 -14.37 -4.31 -4.49
CA PHE A 49 -14.66 -3.23 -5.44
C PHE A 49 -15.16 -3.77 -6.78
N LEU A 50 -14.46 -4.76 -7.33
CA LEU A 50 -14.81 -5.35 -8.62
C LEU A 50 -16.13 -6.14 -8.60
N ALA A 51 -16.57 -6.58 -7.42
CA ALA A 51 -17.80 -7.35 -7.28
C ALA A 51 -19.07 -6.48 -7.26
N VAL A 52 -18.97 -5.20 -6.91
CA VAL A 52 -20.16 -4.37 -6.62
C VAL A 52 -20.15 -2.97 -7.24
N ASN A 53 -19.12 -2.59 -8.00
CA ASN A 53 -19.03 -1.26 -8.61
C ASN A 53 -19.07 -1.34 -10.14
N ASP A 54 -20.20 -0.89 -10.70
CA ASP A 54 -20.46 -0.87 -12.14
C ASP A 54 -20.23 0.51 -12.78
N ASP A 55 -19.85 1.53 -12.01
CA ASP A 55 -19.55 2.86 -12.55
C ASP A 55 -18.21 2.82 -13.32
N PRO A 56 -18.22 3.08 -14.64
CA PRO A 56 -17.03 2.94 -15.48
C PRO A 56 -15.92 3.96 -15.17
N THR A 57 -16.29 5.15 -14.67
CA THR A 57 -15.33 6.20 -14.28
C THR A 57 -14.65 5.81 -12.98
N MET A 58 -15.44 5.41 -11.97
CA MET A 58 -14.90 4.94 -10.69
C MET A 58 -14.07 3.68 -10.88
N HIS A 59 -14.50 2.77 -11.75
CA HIS A 59 -13.75 1.58 -12.09
C HIS A 59 -12.37 1.90 -12.67
N ARG A 60 -12.31 2.79 -13.66
CA ARG A 60 -11.03 3.21 -14.27
C ARG A 60 -10.09 3.84 -13.23
N ASN A 61 -10.61 4.75 -12.41
CA ASN A 61 -9.83 5.44 -11.39
C ASN A 61 -9.29 4.45 -10.33
N PHE A 62 -10.15 3.56 -9.85
CA PHE A 62 -9.76 2.52 -8.89
C PHE A 62 -8.68 1.61 -9.46
N VAL A 63 -8.89 1.03 -10.65
CA VAL A 63 -7.94 0.11 -11.27
C VAL A 63 -6.60 0.78 -11.51
N SER A 64 -6.58 2.05 -11.92
CA SER A 64 -5.34 2.80 -12.13
C SER A 64 -4.58 3.02 -10.81
N LEU A 65 -5.25 3.50 -9.76
CA LEU A 65 -4.63 3.72 -8.45
C LEU A 65 -4.13 2.40 -7.84
N TYR A 66 -4.96 1.35 -7.89
CA TYR A 66 -4.64 0.04 -7.37
C TYR A 66 -3.39 -0.55 -8.04
N LYS A 67 -3.34 -0.57 -9.38
CA LYS A 67 -2.19 -1.11 -10.13
C LYS A 67 -0.91 -0.35 -9.81
N ASN A 68 -1.00 0.97 -9.68
CA ASN A 68 0.16 1.78 -9.32
C ASN A 68 0.64 1.45 -7.90
N ALA A 69 -0.27 1.30 -6.93
CA ALA A 69 0.06 0.94 -5.55
C ALA A 69 0.67 -0.46 -5.47
N GLU A 70 0.10 -1.44 -6.18
CA GLU A 70 0.63 -2.80 -6.29
C GLU A 70 2.07 -2.82 -6.87
N GLY A 71 2.34 -1.96 -7.85
CA GLY A 71 3.69 -1.76 -8.39
C GLY A 71 4.66 -1.22 -7.34
N GLN A 72 4.26 -0.22 -6.54
CA GLN A 72 5.12 0.32 -5.47
C GLN A 72 5.37 -0.72 -4.36
N ILE A 73 4.34 -1.49 -3.97
CA ILE A 73 4.47 -2.58 -2.99
C ILE A 73 5.47 -3.62 -3.49
N SER A 74 5.33 -4.07 -4.73
CA SER A 74 6.24 -5.07 -5.32
C SER A 74 7.69 -4.58 -5.38
N ALA A 75 7.89 -3.29 -5.69
CA ALA A 75 9.22 -2.68 -5.69
C ALA A 75 9.84 -2.63 -4.29
N LEU A 76 9.07 -2.24 -3.26
CA LEU A 76 9.53 -2.23 -1.87
C LEU A 76 9.78 -3.65 -1.34
N GLU A 77 8.92 -4.60 -1.67
CA GLU A 77 9.06 -6.01 -1.28
C GLU A 77 10.36 -6.58 -1.86
N GLY A 78 10.59 -6.39 -3.17
CA GLY A 78 11.83 -6.81 -3.82
C GLY A 78 13.07 -6.15 -3.21
N HIS A 79 12.98 -4.85 -2.90
CA HIS A 79 14.05 -4.13 -2.24
C HIS A 79 14.39 -4.71 -0.85
N PHE A 80 13.38 -4.91 -0.01
CA PHE A 80 13.58 -5.48 1.32
C PHE A 80 14.10 -6.92 1.27
N ARG A 81 13.53 -7.79 0.42
CA ARG A 81 14.01 -9.18 0.27
C ARG A 81 15.47 -9.23 -0.14
N GLN A 82 15.88 -8.44 -1.14
CA GLN A 82 17.27 -8.35 -1.60
C GLN A 82 18.22 -7.93 -0.47
N LYS A 83 17.81 -6.98 0.37
CA LYS A 83 18.63 -6.48 1.49
C LYS A 83 18.75 -7.49 2.63
N VAL A 84 17.66 -8.18 2.96
CA VAL A 84 17.65 -9.29 3.91
C VAL A 84 18.59 -10.41 3.43
N GLU A 85 18.49 -10.83 2.17
CA GLU A 85 19.29 -11.91 1.60
C GLU A 85 20.79 -11.56 1.52
N SER A 86 21.11 -10.31 1.22
CA SER A 86 22.50 -9.82 1.18
C SER A 86 23.11 -9.52 2.55
N GLY A 87 22.32 -9.57 3.63
CA GLY A 87 22.75 -9.19 4.97
C GLY A 87 23.12 -7.72 5.11
N MET A 88 22.75 -6.88 4.15
CA MET A 88 23.04 -5.45 4.15
C MET A 88 22.01 -4.69 4.98
N GLN A 89 22.47 -3.80 5.85
CA GLN A 89 21.58 -2.82 6.46
C GLN A 89 21.13 -1.79 5.43
N ILE A 90 19.87 -1.36 5.52
CA ILE A 90 19.36 -0.20 4.78
C ILE A 90 19.65 1.05 5.62
N GLY A 91 20.13 2.10 4.98
CA GLY A 91 20.32 3.42 5.60
C GLY A 91 19.76 4.52 4.73
N GLY A 92 18.45 4.79 4.84
CA GLY A 92 17.85 5.99 4.26
C GLY A 92 17.99 6.10 2.73
N GLU A 93 17.80 4.99 2.02
CA GLU A 93 17.96 4.97 0.57
C GLU A 93 16.87 5.82 -0.11
N ASP A 94 17.29 6.92 -0.75
CA ASP A 94 16.39 7.88 -1.41
C ASP A 94 15.39 7.22 -2.38
N ALA A 95 15.82 6.18 -3.09
CA ALA A 95 14.95 5.46 -4.01
C ALA A 95 13.83 4.69 -3.29
N ALA A 96 14.14 4.02 -2.16
CA ALA A 96 13.16 3.31 -1.36
C ALA A 96 12.21 4.29 -0.66
N LEU A 97 12.74 5.39 -0.12
CA LEU A 97 11.94 6.47 0.48
C LEU A 97 10.96 7.10 -0.53
N LYS A 98 11.41 7.33 -1.76
CA LYS A 98 10.57 7.85 -2.84
C LYS A 98 9.48 6.86 -3.24
N THR A 99 9.81 5.58 -3.34
CA THR A 99 8.85 4.50 -3.62
C THR A 99 7.78 4.43 -2.53
N MET A 100 8.19 4.51 -1.26
CA MET A 100 7.27 4.53 -0.13
C MET A 100 6.39 5.79 -0.09
N ALA A 101 6.95 6.96 -0.38
CA ALA A 101 6.17 8.20 -0.50
C ALA A 101 5.10 8.11 -1.59
N ASN A 102 5.44 7.54 -2.73
CA ASN A 102 4.46 7.29 -3.79
C ASN A 102 3.37 6.30 -3.34
N LEU A 103 3.74 5.21 -2.67
CA LEU A 103 2.78 4.25 -2.13
C LEU A 103 1.81 4.92 -1.15
N HIS A 104 2.32 5.72 -0.22
CA HIS A 104 1.50 6.45 0.75
C HIS A 104 0.50 7.39 0.06
N LEU A 105 0.93 8.14 -0.96
CA LEU A 105 0.04 8.99 -1.75
C LEU A 105 -1.07 8.17 -2.45
N LEU A 106 -0.72 7.01 -3.01
CA LEU A 106 -1.68 6.14 -3.69
C LEU A 106 -2.70 5.53 -2.73
N ILE A 107 -2.26 5.12 -1.53
CA ILE A 107 -3.15 4.64 -0.47
C ILE A 107 -4.12 5.74 -0.05
N ASN A 108 -3.65 6.99 0.13
CA ASN A 108 -4.54 8.11 0.43
C ASN A 108 -5.51 8.43 -0.71
N GLY A 109 -5.06 8.32 -1.97
CA GLY A 109 -5.94 8.41 -3.14
C GLY A 109 -7.04 7.35 -3.14
N LEU A 110 -6.68 6.10 -2.83
CA LEU A 110 -7.64 5.00 -2.69
C LEU A 110 -8.60 5.24 -1.50
N ARG A 111 -8.13 5.74 -0.35
CA ARG A 111 -8.97 6.09 0.80
C ARG A 111 -10.04 7.11 0.40
N SER A 112 -9.64 8.19 -0.27
CA SER A 112 -10.56 9.23 -0.76
C SER A 112 -11.58 8.68 -1.76
N LEU A 113 -11.14 7.79 -2.66
CA LEU A 113 -12.02 7.16 -3.64
C LEU A 113 -13.05 6.26 -2.95
N CYS A 114 -12.62 5.42 -2.00
CA CYS A 114 -13.49 4.54 -1.22
C CYS A 114 -14.58 5.33 -0.48
N GLN A 115 -14.21 6.43 0.19
CA GLN A 115 -15.16 7.31 0.86
C GLN A 115 -16.16 7.95 -0.11
N THR A 116 -15.73 8.29 -1.32
CA THR A 116 -16.61 8.85 -2.36
C THR A 116 -17.64 7.82 -2.81
N ILE A 117 -17.20 6.58 -3.04
CA ILE A 117 -18.06 5.49 -3.46
C ILE A 117 -19.07 5.14 -2.36
N ASP A 118 -18.62 5.06 -1.11
CA ASP A 118 -19.50 4.73 0.02
C ASP A 118 -20.57 5.81 0.25
N LYS A 119 -20.27 7.10 -0.01
CA LYS A 119 -21.24 8.21 0.08
C LYS A 119 -22.19 8.31 -1.11
N GLY A 120 -21.79 7.79 -2.26
CA GLY A 120 -22.60 7.77 -3.49
C GLY A 120 -23.56 6.59 -3.60
N LYS A 121 -23.48 5.64 -2.66
CA LYS A 121 -24.44 4.55 -2.45
C LYS A 121 -25.52 4.96 -1.46
#